data_AF-A0A6P0I746-F1
#
_entry.id   AF-A0A6P0I746-F1
#
_cell.length_a   1.000
_cell.length_b   1.000
_cell.length_c   1.000
_cell.angle_alpha   90.00
_cell.angle_beta   90.00
_cell.angle_gamma   90.00
#
_symmetry.space_group_name_H-M   'P 1'
#
loop_
_entity.id
_entity.type
_entity.pdbx_description
1 polymer ?
#
loop_
_entity_poly.entity_id
_entity_poly.type
_entity_poly.pdbx_seq_one_letter_code
_entity_poly.pdbx_strand_id
1 'polypeptide(L)'
;MWKKIAEHITQVTAENFEVSDYHSVGGGCINSGYKLTNGSRNYFVKLNQASQIAMFEAEALGLKQMWETQAIRVPKPLCSGTEGNNSYIVLEWLDLGGRGEDKSWEEMGRKLAALHHYEGKSEFGWDINNTIGSTPQINTWNADWAEFWAENRIGYQLKLAKRRGGSFRQSDRLLKIIPELLAGHQPQPSLVHGDLWGGNAGVTVDGEPVIFDPATYWGDREVDIAMTELFGSFPSAFYRGYNQAWPLDDGYQQRKSLYNLYHILNHFNLFGGGYASQAERMIQQLIINN
;
A
#
# COMPACT_ATOMS: atom_id res chain seq x y z
N MET A 1 20.70 1.73 -20.24
CA MET A 1 19.83 1.95 -19.07
C MET A 1 19.70 3.41 -18.64
N TRP A 2 20.54 3.99 -17.77
CA TRP A 2 20.27 5.33 -17.20
C TRP A 2 20.10 6.45 -18.23
N LYS A 3 20.93 6.48 -19.28
CA LYS A 3 20.75 7.41 -20.40
C LYS A 3 19.38 7.27 -21.09
N LYS A 4 18.89 6.04 -21.25
CA LYS A 4 17.57 5.75 -21.86
C LYS A 4 16.42 6.18 -20.97
N ILE A 5 16.55 5.96 -19.65
CA ILE A 5 15.60 6.48 -18.66
C ILE A 5 15.58 8.02 -18.68
N ALA A 6 16.75 8.66 -18.75
CA ALA A 6 16.86 10.12 -18.86
C ALA A 6 16.26 10.69 -20.16
N GLU A 7 16.45 9.99 -21.29
CA GLU A 7 15.78 10.31 -22.56
C GLU A 7 14.25 10.22 -22.41
N HIS A 8 13.73 9.19 -21.74
CA HIS A 8 12.29 9.04 -21.49
C HIS A 8 11.76 10.15 -20.56
N ILE A 9 12.49 10.50 -19.50
CA ILE A 9 12.17 11.64 -18.62
C ILE A 9 12.08 12.93 -19.45
N THR A 10 13.05 13.16 -20.34
CA THR A 10 13.08 14.35 -21.21
C THR A 10 11.84 14.40 -22.10
N GLN A 11 11.42 13.26 -22.67
CA GLN A 11 10.24 13.18 -23.51
C GLN A 11 8.95 13.50 -22.75
N VAL A 12 8.76 12.93 -21.55
CA VAL A 12 7.50 13.12 -20.79
C VAL A 12 7.40 14.45 -20.06
N THR A 13 8.54 15.05 -19.69
CA THR A 13 8.58 16.37 -19.03
C THR A 13 8.68 17.53 -20.02
N ALA A 14 9.06 17.25 -21.28
CA ALA A 14 9.45 18.25 -22.28
C ALA A 14 10.61 19.17 -21.82
N GLU A 15 11.40 18.72 -20.84
CA GLU A 15 12.52 19.46 -20.29
C GLU A 15 13.78 18.59 -20.38
N ASN A 16 14.87 19.14 -20.92
CA ASN A 16 16.10 18.38 -21.10
C ASN A 16 16.63 17.85 -19.76
N PHE A 17 16.75 16.53 -19.65
CA PHE A 17 17.33 15.86 -18.48
C PHE A 17 18.43 14.91 -18.93
N GLU A 18 19.67 15.29 -18.63
CA GLU A 18 20.86 14.46 -18.81
C GLU A 18 21.37 14.04 -17.43
N VAL A 19 21.45 12.73 -17.19
CA VAL A 19 21.91 12.21 -15.90
C VAL A 19 23.39 12.52 -15.70
N SER A 20 23.72 13.25 -14.64
CA SER A 20 25.10 13.55 -14.25
C SER A 20 25.62 12.57 -13.20
N ASP A 21 24.74 12.10 -12.32
CA ASP A 21 25.08 11.14 -11.27
C ASP A 21 23.87 10.28 -10.88
N TYR A 22 24.13 9.12 -10.31
CA TYR A 22 23.12 8.26 -9.70
C TYR A 22 23.72 7.45 -8.55
N HIS A 23 22.94 7.24 -7.50
CA HIS A 23 23.35 6.36 -6.40
C HIS A 23 22.18 5.55 -5.88
N SER A 24 22.52 4.36 -5.39
CA SER A 24 21.55 3.51 -4.69
C SER A 24 21.08 4.23 -3.44
N VAL A 25 19.77 4.29 -3.28
CA VAL A 25 19.12 4.71 -2.04
C VAL A 25 18.36 3.50 -1.50
N GLY A 26 17.87 3.59 -0.26
CA GLY A 26 16.99 2.54 0.27
C GLY A 26 15.86 2.26 -0.72
N GLY A 27 15.73 1.00 -1.13
CA GLY A 27 14.56 0.46 -1.80
C GLY A 27 13.96 -0.59 -0.87
N GLY A 28 12.63 -0.73 -0.84
CA GLY A 28 11.98 -1.79 -0.06
C GLY A 28 12.52 -3.18 -0.41
N CYS A 29 12.06 -4.22 0.28
CA CYS A 29 12.63 -5.58 0.20
C CYS A 29 12.66 -6.23 -1.20
N ILE A 30 12.02 -5.64 -2.21
CA ILE A 30 11.75 -6.25 -3.53
C ILE A 30 12.36 -5.48 -4.70
N ASN A 31 12.53 -4.16 -4.58
CA ASN A 31 12.97 -3.29 -5.67
C ASN A 31 14.26 -2.57 -5.31
N SER A 32 15.12 -2.36 -6.31
CA SER A 32 16.30 -1.51 -6.13
C SER A 32 15.93 -0.04 -6.36
N GLY A 33 16.11 0.80 -5.35
CA GLY A 33 15.84 2.24 -5.40
C GLY A 33 17.09 3.06 -5.75
N TYR A 34 16.95 4.06 -6.62
CA TYR A 34 18.02 4.94 -7.04
C TYR A 34 17.59 6.40 -7.01
N LYS A 35 18.48 7.29 -6.58
CA LYS A 35 18.40 8.71 -6.88
C LYS A 35 19.10 8.96 -8.20
N LEU A 36 18.40 9.53 -9.17
CA LEU A 36 18.96 10.03 -10.43
C LEU A 36 19.00 11.55 -10.37
N THR A 37 20.13 12.16 -10.74
CA THR A 37 20.29 13.62 -10.71
C THR A 37 21.03 14.15 -11.93
N ASN A 38 20.73 15.41 -12.28
CA ASN A 38 21.52 16.23 -13.21
C ASN A 38 22.23 17.40 -12.49
N GLY A 39 22.28 17.38 -11.16
CA GLY A 39 22.79 18.45 -10.30
C GLY A 39 21.77 19.53 -9.94
N SER A 40 20.69 19.68 -10.70
CA SER A 40 19.61 20.65 -10.43
C SER A 40 18.26 20.01 -10.08
N ARG A 41 17.99 18.84 -10.66
CA ARG A 41 16.76 18.07 -10.49
C ARG A 41 17.08 16.65 -10.13
N ASN A 42 16.21 16.09 -9.30
CA ASN A 42 16.33 14.74 -8.79
C ASN A 42 15.07 13.95 -9.13
N TYR A 43 15.25 12.67 -9.45
CA TYR A 43 14.17 11.71 -9.59
C TYR A 43 14.47 10.47 -8.77
N PHE A 44 13.42 9.84 -8.26
CA PHE A 44 13.51 8.54 -7.64
C PHE A 44 13.17 7.47 -8.69
N VAL A 45 14.03 6.48 -8.85
CA VAL A 45 13.83 5.39 -9.82
C VAL A 45 13.84 4.06 -9.10
N LYS A 46 12.78 3.28 -9.25
CA LYS A 46 12.77 1.88 -8.82
C LYS A 46 13.07 0.99 -10.03
N LEU A 47 13.88 -0.04 -9.80
CA LEU A 47 14.20 -1.07 -10.78
C LEU A 47 13.76 -2.45 -10.29
N ASN A 48 13.33 -3.28 -11.24
CA ASN A 48 13.13 -4.72 -11.06
C ASN A 48 13.37 -5.43 -12.40
N GLN A 49 13.20 -6.75 -12.47
CA GLN A 49 13.28 -7.53 -13.71
C GLN A 49 12.26 -7.03 -14.75
N ALA A 50 12.57 -7.13 -16.04
CA ALA A 50 11.71 -6.67 -17.13
C ALA A 50 10.28 -7.27 -17.08
N SER A 51 10.13 -8.50 -16.60
CA SER A 51 8.83 -9.17 -16.44
C SER A 51 7.90 -8.50 -15.42
N GLN A 52 8.45 -7.65 -14.55
CA GLN A 52 7.70 -6.98 -13.48
C GLN A 52 7.11 -5.63 -13.92
N ILE A 53 7.11 -5.29 -15.21
CA ILE A 53 6.59 -4.00 -15.69
C ILE A 53 5.15 -3.72 -15.24
N ALA A 54 4.28 -4.73 -15.21
CA ALA A 54 2.89 -4.60 -14.77
C ALA A 54 2.76 -4.11 -13.31
N MET A 55 3.72 -4.46 -12.43
CA MET A 55 3.76 -3.96 -11.05
C MET A 55 3.99 -2.45 -11.02
N PHE A 56 4.91 -1.94 -11.86
CA PHE A 56 5.20 -0.51 -11.94
C PHE A 56 4.11 0.29 -12.65
N GLU A 57 3.46 -0.27 -13.66
CA GLU A 57 2.27 0.33 -14.28
C GLU A 57 1.12 0.44 -13.28
N ALA A 58 0.92 -0.58 -12.45
CA ALA A 58 -0.08 -0.55 -11.39
C ALA A 58 0.26 0.46 -10.28
N GLU A 59 1.53 0.52 -9.85
CA GLU A 59 1.96 1.53 -8.88
C GLU A 59 1.77 2.96 -9.41
N ALA A 60 2.16 3.20 -10.67
CA ALA A 60 1.97 4.49 -11.32
C ALA A 60 0.48 4.89 -11.40
N LEU A 61 -0.41 3.95 -11.71
CA LEU A 61 -1.85 4.21 -11.73
C LEU A 61 -2.38 4.55 -10.34
N GLY A 62 -1.96 3.82 -9.31
CA GLY A 62 -2.37 4.05 -7.92
C GLY A 62 -1.94 5.43 -7.42
N LEU A 63 -0.67 5.77 -7.61
CA LEU A 63 -0.14 7.09 -7.27
C LEU A 63 -0.85 8.21 -8.04
N LYS A 64 -1.12 8.01 -9.33
CA LYS A 64 -1.87 8.98 -10.14
C LYS A 64 -3.27 9.21 -9.58
N GLN A 65 -4.03 8.15 -9.29
CA GLN A 65 -5.39 8.27 -8.76
C GLN A 65 -5.41 8.94 -7.38
N MET A 66 -4.46 8.60 -6.49
CA MET A 66 -4.33 9.29 -5.20
C MET A 66 -3.98 10.76 -5.37
N TRP A 67 -3.08 11.09 -6.31
CA TRP A 67 -2.71 12.47 -6.61
C TRP A 67 -3.90 13.30 -7.12
N GLU A 68 -4.75 12.71 -7.97
CA GLU A 68 -5.95 13.34 -8.52
C GLU A 68 -7.00 13.69 -7.46
N THR A 69 -7.01 12.99 -6.32
CA THR A 69 -7.91 13.34 -5.19
C THR A 69 -7.55 14.67 -4.52
N GLN A 70 -6.31 15.15 -4.71
CA GLN A 70 -5.75 16.33 -4.05
C GLN A 70 -5.82 16.28 -2.50
N ALA A 71 -6.00 15.10 -1.90
CA ALA A 71 -6.17 14.94 -0.46
C ALA A 71 -4.84 14.88 0.31
N ILE A 72 -3.94 14.00 -0.10
CA ILE A 72 -2.65 13.75 0.54
C ILE A 72 -1.51 13.76 -0.47
N ARG A 73 -0.31 14.17 -0.03
CA ARG A 73 0.86 14.18 -0.91
C ARG A 73 1.30 12.75 -1.18
N VAL A 74 1.49 12.45 -2.45
CA VAL A 74 2.13 11.24 -2.97
C VAL A 74 3.20 11.65 -3.98
N PRO A 75 4.27 10.86 -4.18
CA PRO A 75 5.24 11.14 -5.22
C PRO A 75 4.56 11.06 -6.60
N LYS A 76 4.73 12.10 -7.43
CA LYS A 76 4.15 12.07 -8.77
C LYS A 76 4.82 10.98 -9.62
N PRO A 77 4.05 10.11 -10.29
CA PRO A 77 4.60 9.19 -11.28
C PRO A 77 4.87 9.94 -12.60
N LEU A 78 6.09 9.82 -13.12
CA LEU A 78 6.48 10.48 -14.37
C LEU A 78 6.36 9.52 -15.56
N CYS A 79 7.02 8.37 -15.47
CA CYS A 79 6.99 7.35 -16.51
C CYS A 79 7.43 6.00 -15.97
N SER A 80 7.03 4.93 -16.67
CA SER A 80 7.48 3.57 -16.45
C SER A 80 7.86 2.93 -17.78
N GLY A 81 8.67 1.88 -17.76
CA GLY A 81 9.06 1.18 -18.98
C GLY A 81 10.02 0.04 -18.75
N THR A 82 10.49 -0.56 -19.84
CA THR A 82 11.53 -1.59 -19.83
C THR A 82 12.76 -1.12 -20.59
N GLU A 83 13.93 -1.57 -20.15
CA GLU A 83 15.21 -1.24 -20.75
C GLU A 83 16.20 -2.37 -20.46
N GLY A 84 16.51 -3.15 -21.50
CA GLY A 84 17.24 -4.41 -21.37
C GLY A 84 16.48 -5.41 -20.50
N ASN A 85 17.14 -5.95 -19.48
CA ASN A 85 16.56 -6.93 -18.56
C ASN A 85 15.83 -6.31 -17.35
N ASN A 86 15.66 -4.99 -17.34
CA ASN A 86 15.03 -4.27 -16.22
C ASN A 86 13.71 -3.63 -16.66
N SER A 87 12.74 -3.62 -15.74
CA SER A 87 11.62 -2.69 -15.74
C SER A 87 11.92 -1.55 -14.75
N TYR A 88 11.29 -0.41 -14.96
CA TYR A 88 11.46 0.76 -14.10
C TYR A 88 10.19 1.59 -13.95
N ILE A 89 10.12 2.33 -12.85
CA ILE A 89 9.25 3.49 -12.66
C ILE A 89 10.10 4.68 -12.21
N VAL A 90 9.84 5.84 -12.79
CA VAL A 90 10.40 7.12 -12.41
C VAL A 90 9.34 7.91 -11.66
N LEU A 91 9.68 8.32 -10.46
CA LEU A 91 8.87 9.12 -9.56
C LEU A 91 9.55 10.45 -9.25
N GLU A 92 8.75 11.44 -8.86
CA GLU A 92 9.22 12.66 -8.23
C GLU A 92 10.13 12.34 -7.04
N TRP A 93 11.27 13.02 -6.95
CA TRP A 93 12.11 12.96 -5.75
C TRP A 93 11.50 13.83 -4.66
N LEU A 94 11.32 13.25 -3.48
CA LEU A 94 10.88 13.96 -2.27
C LEU A 94 12.00 13.94 -1.25
N ASP A 95 12.41 15.12 -0.79
CA ASP A 95 13.39 15.24 0.29
C ASP A 95 12.68 14.95 1.63
N LEU A 96 12.72 13.68 2.01
CA LEU A 96 12.21 13.18 3.28
C LEU A 96 13.21 13.46 4.41
N GLY A 97 12.71 13.52 5.64
CA GLY A 97 13.54 13.71 6.83
C GLY A 97 13.21 14.96 7.63
N GLY A 98 12.05 15.59 7.37
CA GLY A 98 11.48 16.53 8.32
C GLY A 98 11.37 15.86 9.68
N ARG A 99 11.71 16.59 10.75
CA ARG A 99 11.39 16.13 12.10
C ARG A 99 9.87 16.03 12.14
N GLY A 100 9.34 14.82 12.22
CA GLY A 100 7.90 14.56 12.25
C GLY A 100 7.29 15.14 13.53
N GLU A 101 7.11 16.44 13.56
CA GLU A 101 6.43 17.15 14.63
C GLU A 101 4.99 16.64 14.72
N ASP A 102 4.42 16.64 15.91
CA ASP A 102 3.04 16.22 16.17
C ASP A 102 2.05 16.84 15.17
N LYS A 103 2.28 18.09 14.75
CA LYS A 103 1.43 18.79 13.77
C LYS A 103 1.42 18.11 12.39
N SER A 104 2.57 17.68 11.87
CA SER A 104 2.64 17.02 10.56
C SER A 104 1.94 15.66 10.60
N TRP A 105 2.10 14.89 11.68
CA TRP A 105 1.39 13.62 11.83
C TRP A 105 -0.12 13.80 12.03
N GLU A 106 -0.53 14.79 12.81
CA GLU A 106 -1.95 15.15 12.94
C GLU A 106 -2.56 15.56 11.60
N GLU A 107 -1.85 16.35 10.82
CA GLU A 107 -2.25 16.70 9.46
C GLU A 107 -2.27 15.49 8.53
N MET A 108 -1.32 14.55 8.65
CA MET A 108 -1.35 13.29 7.91
C MET A 108 -2.64 12.52 8.16
N GLY A 109 -3.07 12.43 9.43
CA GLY A 109 -4.32 11.79 9.81
C GLY A 109 -5.53 12.45 9.14
N ARG A 110 -5.60 13.79 9.14
CA ARG A 110 -6.69 14.53 8.47
C ARG A 110 -6.68 14.33 6.95
N LYS A 111 -5.50 14.38 6.33
CA LYS A 111 -5.33 14.20 4.88
C LYS A 111 -5.65 12.78 4.43
N LEU A 112 -5.31 11.76 5.23
CA LEU A 112 -5.69 10.39 4.96
C LEU A 112 -7.21 10.20 5.08
N ALA A 113 -7.86 10.81 6.07
CA ALA A 113 -9.31 10.80 6.17
C ALA A 113 -9.97 11.46 4.94
N ALA A 114 -9.41 12.56 4.44
CA ALA A 114 -9.86 13.20 3.20
C ALA A 114 -9.67 12.30 1.96
N LEU A 115 -8.57 11.54 1.89
CA LEU A 115 -8.36 10.55 0.82
C LEU A 115 -9.43 9.45 0.87
N HIS A 116 -9.69 8.91 2.07
CA HIS A 116 -10.71 7.87 2.23
C HIS A 116 -12.12 8.37 1.95
N HIS A 117 -12.40 9.66 2.22
CA HIS A 117 -13.69 10.28 1.93
C HIS A 117 -13.92 10.55 0.45
N TYR A 118 -12.90 10.42 -0.39
CA TYR A 118 -13.03 10.64 -1.82
C TYR A 118 -13.98 9.60 -2.45
N GLU A 119 -15.17 10.05 -2.86
CA GLU A 119 -16.18 9.20 -3.49
C GLU A 119 -15.89 9.02 -4.98
N GLY A 120 -15.59 7.79 -5.41
CA GLY A 120 -15.33 7.50 -6.83
C GLY A 120 -15.89 6.18 -7.34
N LYS A 121 -16.28 5.26 -6.46
CA LYS A 121 -16.82 3.93 -6.81
C LYS A 121 -17.89 3.49 -5.81
N SER A 122 -18.78 2.63 -6.26
CA SER A 122 -19.86 2.02 -5.45
C SER A 122 -19.60 0.57 -5.06
N GLU A 123 -18.49 -0.01 -5.51
CA GLU A 123 -18.10 -1.41 -5.29
C GLU A 123 -16.64 -1.48 -4.82
N PHE A 124 -16.24 -2.63 -4.28
CA PHE A 124 -14.88 -2.90 -3.81
C PHE A 124 -14.07 -3.60 -4.89
N GLY A 125 -12.78 -3.25 -5.00
CA GLY A 125 -11.90 -3.74 -6.04
C GLY A 125 -11.17 -2.62 -6.77
N TRP A 126 -10.69 -2.91 -7.97
CA TRP A 126 -9.93 -1.95 -8.77
C TRP A 126 -9.91 -2.34 -10.24
N ASP A 127 -9.60 -1.37 -11.11
CA ASP A 127 -9.64 -1.58 -12.56
C ASP A 127 -8.58 -2.61 -13.04
N ILE A 128 -7.52 -2.80 -12.26
CA ILE A 128 -6.45 -3.77 -12.52
C ILE A 128 -6.06 -4.52 -11.25
N ASN A 129 -5.60 -5.76 -11.41
CA ASN A 129 -4.84 -6.44 -10.37
C ASN A 129 -3.48 -5.75 -10.22
N ASN A 130 -3.02 -5.63 -8.98
CA ASN A 130 -1.71 -5.09 -8.65
C ASN A 130 -0.97 -6.07 -7.74
N THR A 131 -0.05 -5.57 -6.92
CA THR A 131 0.75 -6.40 -6.01
C THR A 131 0.83 -5.78 -4.62
N ILE A 132 0.89 -6.64 -3.60
CA ILE A 132 1.23 -6.28 -2.22
C ILE A 132 2.62 -6.85 -1.91
N GLY A 133 3.64 -6.02 -2.03
CA GLY A 133 5.00 -6.51 -2.25
C GLY A 133 5.09 -7.23 -3.61
N SER A 134 5.56 -8.49 -3.63
CA SER A 134 5.65 -9.29 -4.87
C SER A 134 4.50 -10.28 -5.05
N THR A 135 3.55 -10.30 -4.11
CA THR A 135 2.37 -11.15 -4.16
C THR A 135 1.28 -10.48 -5.01
N PRO A 136 0.67 -11.17 -5.99
CA PRO A 136 -0.47 -10.61 -6.71
C PRO A 136 -1.63 -10.29 -5.76
N GLN A 137 -2.22 -9.12 -5.92
CA GLN A 137 -3.42 -8.69 -5.22
C GLN A 137 -4.59 -8.66 -6.22
N ILE A 138 -5.59 -9.49 -5.94
CA ILE A 138 -6.76 -9.66 -6.81
C ILE A 138 -7.77 -8.56 -6.49
N ASN A 139 -8.20 -7.84 -7.52
CA ASN A 139 -9.03 -6.64 -7.40
C ASN A 139 -10.33 -6.75 -8.22
N THR A 140 -10.75 -7.97 -8.57
CA THR A 140 -12.05 -8.21 -9.19
C THR A 140 -13.15 -7.51 -8.40
N TRP A 141 -13.95 -6.70 -9.08
CA TRP A 141 -15.02 -5.93 -8.48
C TRP A 141 -16.03 -6.82 -7.76
N ASN A 142 -16.46 -6.40 -6.57
CA ASN A 142 -17.52 -7.02 -5.80
C ASN A 142 -18.27 -5.95 -5.00
N ALA A 143 -19.61 -6.02 -5.00
CA ALA A 143 -20.46 -5.11 -4.25
C ALA A 143 -20.48 -5.38 -2.73
N ASP A 144 -20.16 -6.59 -2.28
CA ASP A 144 -20.16 -7.01 -0.87
C ASP A 144 -18.74 -7.02 -0.29
N TRP A 145 -18.54 -6.29 0.82
CA TRP A 145 -17.22 -6.16 1.42
C TRP A 145 -16.72 -7.48 2.03
N ALA A 146 -17.62 -8.23 2.66
CA ALA A 146 -17.26 -9.45 3.35
C ALA A 146 -16.87 -10.55 2.36
N GLU A 147 -17.58 -10.68 1.24
CA GLU A 147 -17.23 -11.57 0.14
C GLU A 147 -15.91 -11.16 -0.50
N PHE A 148 -15.73 -9.86 -0.81
CA PHE A 148 -14.47 -9.35 -1.34
C PHE A 148 -13.28 -9.69 -0.43
N TRP A 149 -13.41 -9.45 0.88
CA TRP A 149 -12.36 -9.70 1.86
C TRP A 149 -12.09 -11.20 2.04
N ALA A 150 -13.14 -12.03 2.13
CA ALA A 150 -13.01 -13.47 2.28
C ALA A 150 -12.32 -14.11 1.08
N GLU A 151 -12.70 -13.73 -0.15
CA GLU A 151 -12.22 -14.37 -1.37
C GLU A 151 -10.89 -13.79 -1.86
N ASN A 152 -10.87 -12.48 -2.10
CA ASN A 152 -9.79 -11.80 -2.83
C ASN A 152 -8.64 -11.37 -1.92
N ARG A 153 -8.84 -11.36 -0.60
CA ARG A 153 -7.80 -11.07 0.40
C ARG A 153 -7.40 -12.34 1.13
N ILE A 154 -8.14 -12.75 2.16
CA ILE A 154 -7.74 -13.86 3.04
C ILE A 154 -7.68 -15.19 2.29
N GLY A 155 -8.70 -15.51 1.50
CA GLY A 155 -8.79 -16.76 0.73
C GLY A 155 -7.66 -16.91 -0.28
N TYR A 156 -7.32 -15.84 -1.00
CA TYR A 156 -6.17 -15.85 -1.91
C TYR A 156 -4.85 -16.09 -1.17
N GLN A 157 -4.59 -15.37 -0.07
CA GLN A 157 -3.35 -15.50 0.69
C GLN A 157 -3.19 -16.91 1.31
N LEU A 158 -4.28 -17.52 1.80
CA LEU A 158 -4.29 -18.89 2.32
C LEU A 158 -4.03 -19.93 1.21
N LYS A 159 -4.65 -19.76 0.04
CA LYS A 159 -4.40 -20.63 -1.14
C LYS A 159 -2.93 -20.55 -1.56
N LEU A 160 -2.35 -19.36 -1.57
CA LEU A 160 -0.93 -19.14 -1.88
C LEU A 160 -0.03 -19.77 -0.82
N ALA A 161 -0.35 -19.58 0.46
CA ALA A 161 0.38 -20.16 1.58
C ALA A 161 0.44 -21.69 1.48
N LYS A 162 -0.69 -22.33 1.17
CA LYS A 162 -0.75 -23.79 0.94
C LYS A 162 0.19 -24.24 -0.17
N ARG A 163 0.28 -23.50 -1.28
CA ARG A 163 1.22 -23.81 -2.39
C ARG A 163 2.68 -23.64 -1.97
N ARG A 164 2.96 -22.77 -0.99
CA ARG A 164 4.30 -22.53 -0.43
C ARG A 164 4.61 -23.41 0.79
N GLY A 165 3.80 -24.43 1.06
CA GLY A 165 4.01 -25.37 2.18
C GLY A 165 3.50 -24.87 3.54
N GLY A 166 2.83 -23.72 3.59
CA GLY A 166 2.13 -23.25 4.78
C GLY A 166 0.85 -24.04 5.04
N SER A 167 0.56 -24.28 6.32
CA SER A 167 -0.68 -24.92 6.75
C SER A 167 -1.15 -24.27 8.04
N PHE A 168 -2.38 -23.75 8.02
CA PHE A 168 -2.99 -23.08 9.15
C PHE A 168 -4.23 -23.84 9.59
N ARG A 169 -4.30 -24.18 10.89
CA ARG A 169 -5.43 -24.94 11.41
C ARG A 169 -6.68 -24.06 11.31
N GLN A 170 -7.80 -24.68 11.00
CA GLN A 170 -9.10 -24.01 10.92
C GLN A 170 -9.19 -22.88 9.87
N SER A 171 -8.25 -22.80 8.91
CA SER A 171 -8.33 -21.84 7.80
C SER A 171 -9.65 -21.92 7.01
N ASP A 172 -10.15 -23.13 6.74
CA ASP A 172 -11.47 -23.32 6.11
C ASP A 172 -12.63 -22.83 6.99
N ARG A 173 -12.50 -22.96 8.32
CA ARG A 173 -13.50 -22.44 9.27
C ARG A 173 -13.43 -20.92 9.32
N LEU A 174 -12.24 -20.32 9.34
CA LEU A 174 -12.06 -18.88 9.28
C LEU A 174 -12.78 -18.29 8.06
N LEU A 175 -12.54 -18.84 6.87
CA LEU A 175 -13.20 -18.34 5.65
C LEU A 175 -14.73 -18.36 5.73
N LYS A 176 -15.30 -19.36 6.41
CA LYS A 176 -16.76 -19.45 6.61
C LYS A 176 -17.31 -18.43 7.60
N ILE A 177 -16.51 -17.97 8.57
CA ILE A 177 -16.95 -17.01 9.59
C ILE A 177 -16.64 -15.55 9.22
N ILE A 178 -15.83 -15.27 8.19
CA ILE A 178 -15.57 -13.88 7.76
C ILE A 178 -16.86 -13.10 7.48
N PRO A 179 -17.88 -13.66 6.78
CA PRO A 179 -19.17 -13.00 6.62
C PRO A 179 -19.87 -12.65 7.94
N GLU A 180 -19.69 -13.47 8.98
CA GLU A 180 -20.26 -13.22 10.32
C GLU A 180 -19.46 -12.14 11.05
N LEU A 181 -18.12 -12.18 10.98
CA LEU A 181 -17.22 -11.17 11.58
C LEU A 181 -17.41 -9.77 10.98
N LEU A 182 -17.87 -9.70 9.73
CA LEU A 182 -18.17 -8.46 9.01
C LEU A 182 -19.68 -8.25 8.86
N ALA A 183 -20.52 -9.00 9.57
CA ALA A 183 -21.96 -8.87 9.48
C ALA A 183 -22.41 -7.46 9.90
N GLY A 184 -23.24 -6.82 9.05
CA GLY A 184 -23.68 -5.44 9.27
C GLY A 184 -22.61 -4.38 9.00
N HIS A 185 -21.41 -4.77 8.55
CA HIS A 185 -20.34 -3.86 8.18
C HIS A 185 -20.17 -3.78 6.67
N GLN A 186 -20.91 -2.87 6.06
CA GLN A 186 -20.85 -2.56 4.63
C GLN A 186 -20.38 -1.11 4.47
N PRO A 187 -19.07 -0.86 4.54
CA PRO A 187 -18.52 0.50 4.53
C PRO A 187 -18.68 1.15 3.15
N GLN A 188 -18.55 2.47 3.09
CA GLN A 188 -18.38 3.12 1.80
C GLN A 188 -17.01 2.73 1.21
N PRO A 189 -16.94 2.36 -0.09
CA PRO A 189 -15.67 2.09 -0.75
C PRO A 189 -14.79 3.34 -0.74
N SER A 190 -13.66 3.23 -0.06
CA SER A 190 -12.64 4.28 0.06
C SER A 190 -11.44 3.93 -0.82
N LEU A 191 -10.84 4.91 -1.46
CA LEU A 191 -9.55 4.70 -2.14
C LEU A 191 -8.46 4.52 -1.09
N VAL A 192 -8.07 3.28 -0.82
CA VAL A 192 -7.08 2.96 0.22
C VAL A 192 -5.68 2.90 -0.36
N HIS A 193 -4.68 3.22 0.47
CA HIS A 193 -3.27 2.99 0.20
C HIS A 193 -2.97 1.50 0.04
N GLY A 194 -3.54 0.65 0.89
CA GLY A 194 -3.47 -0.81 0.82
C GLY A 194 -2.18 -1.43 1.37
N ASP A 195 -1.15 -0.64 1.66
CA ASP A 195 0.10 -1.06 2.31
C ASP A 195 0.66 0.04 3.26
N LEU A 196 -0.19 0.66 4.07
CA LEU A 196 0.20 1.85 4.86
C LEU A 196 0.83 1.46 6.20
N TRP A 197 2.16 1.45 6.27
CA TRP A 197 2.94 1.21 7.48
C TRP A 197 4.11 2.20 7.58
N GLY A 198 4.92 2.12 8.64
CA GLY A 198 5.95 3.14 8.93
C GLY A 198 7.01 3.30 7.85
N GLY A 199 7.20 2.27 7.01
CA GLY A 199 8.11 2.32 5.86
C GLY A 199 7.54 3.07 4.64
N ASN A 200 6.23 3.29 4.58
CA ASN A 200 5.49 3.83 3.43
C ASN A 200 4.82 5.19 3.73
N ALA A 201 5.22 5.82 4.84
CA ALA A 201 4.77 7.15 5.25
C ALA A 201 5.95 7.98 5.73
N GLY A 202 5.92 9.28 5.47
CA GLY A 202 7.00 10.18 5.84
C GLY A 202 6.56 11.64 5.87
N VAL A 203 7.52 12.50 6.21
CA VAL A 203 7.34 13.95 6.22
C VAL A 203 8.50 14.56 5.44
N THR A 204 8.18 15.46 4.50
CA THR A 204 9.20 16.21 3.77
C THR A 204 9.98 17.13 4.70
N VAL A 205 11.14 17.61 4.27
CA VAL A 205 11.92 18.62 5.01
C VAL A 205 11.12 19.89 5.34
N ASP A 206 10.10 20.20 4.53
CA ASP A 206 9.19 21.35 4.71
C ASP A 206 8.00 21.04 5.63
N GLY A 207 7.93 19.83 6.20
CA GLY A 207 6.87 19.42 7.12
C GLY A 207 5.60 18.87 6.46
N GLU A 208 5.60 18.67 5.14
CA GLU A 208 4.43 18.13 4.41
C GLU A 208 4.33 16.60 4.61
N PRO A 209 3.17 16.07 5.02
CA PRO A 209 2.97 14.63 5.16
C PRO A 209 2.84 13.94 3.81
N VAL A 210 3.53 12.82 3.62
CA VAL A 210 3.59 12.06 2.37
C VAL A 210 3.33 10.58 2.64
N ILE A 211 2.59 9.92 1.75
CA ILE A 211 2.51 8.46 1.66
C ILE A 211 3.02 7.99 0.29
N PHE A 212 3.58 6.78 0.23
CA PHE A 212 4.23 6.26 -0.97
C PHE A 212 4.24 4.72 -0.96
N ASP A 213 4.52 4.14 -2.12
CA ASP A 213 4.53 2.69 -2.37
C ASP A 213 3.15 2.00 -2.15
N PRO A 214 2.08 2.46 -2.82
CA PRO A 214 0.74 1.95 -2.57
C PRO A 214 0.46 0.59 -3.22
N ALA A 215 -0.40 -0.19 -2.57
CA ALA A 215 -1.08 -1.36 -3.10
C ALA A 215 -2.58 -1.07 -3.27
N THR A 216 -2.89 0.00 -4.02
CA THR A 216 -4.20 0.67 -4.13
C THR A 216 -5.36 -0.25 -4.51
N TYR A 217 -6.54 0.01 -3.92
CA TYR A 217 -7.85 -0.47 -4.38
C TYR A 217 -8.96 0.33 -3.70
N TRP A 218 -10.22 0.11 -4.11
CA TRP A 218 -11.40 0.59 -3.39
C TRP A 218 -11.80 -0.44 -2.34
N GLY A 219 -11.72 -0.07 -1.07
CA GLY A 219 -11.86 -0.97 0.06
C GLY A 219 -12.44 -0.26 1.29
N ASP A 220 -12.49 -0.97 2.41
CA ASP A 220 -12.74 -0.34 3.70
C ASP A 220 -11.54 0.50 4.15
N ARG A 221 -11.78 1.76 4.51
CA ARG A 221 -10.78 2.68 5.08
C ARG A 221 -10.03 2.11 6.28
N GLU A 222 -10.66 1.20 7.03
CA GLU A 222 -10.09 0.62 8.25
C GLU A 222 -8.86 -0.28 7.96
N VAL A 223 -8.69 -0.75 6.72
CA VAL A 223 -7.54 -1.60 6.34
C VAL A 223 -6.22 -0.84 6.44
N ASP A 224 -6.20 0.43 6.03
CA ASP A 224 -5.02 1.28 6.13
C ASP A 224 -4.71 1.58 7.60
N ILE A 225 -5.74 1.95 8.37
CA ILE A 225 -5.55 2.28 9.79
C ILE A 225 -5.07 1.04 10.57
N ALA A 226 -5.62 -0.14 10.30
CA ALA A 226 -5.15 -1.39 10.89
C ALA A 226 -3.66 -1.65 10.59
N MET A 227 -3.22 -1.42 9.34
CA MET A 227 -1.83 -1.64 8.93
C MET A 227 -0.86 -0.66 9.62
N THR A 228 -1.29 0.59 9.88
CA THR A 228 -0.48 1.57 10.64
C THR A 228 -0.20 1.15 12.10
N GLU A 229 -0.93 0.16 12.61
CA GLU A 229 -0.76 -0.37 13.97
C GLU A 229 0.03 -1.70 14.02
N LEU A 230 0.30 -2.35 12.88
CA LEU A 230 0.79 -3.74 12.84
C LEU A 230 2.31 -3.87 13.05
N PHE A 231 3.11 -3.02 12.40
CA PHE A 231 4.59 -3.08 12.43
C PHE A 231 5.19 -1.90 13.20
N GLY A 232 4.63 -1.67 14.38
CA GLY A 232 4.81 -0.43 15.14
C GLY A 232 3.72 0.57 14.79
N SER A 233 3.28 1.32 15.80
CA SER A 233 2.22 2.30 15.64
C SER A 233 2.76 3.64 15.11
N PHE A 234 1.99 4.31 14.27
CA PHE A 234 2.20 5.73 14.00
C PHE A 234 2.12 6.57 15.30
N PRO A 235 2.64 7.81 15.31
CA PRO A 235 2.51 8.70 16.46
C PRO A 235 1.05 8.97 16.83
N SER A 236 0.77 9.14 18.12
CA SER A 236 -0.61 9.39 18.62
C SER A 236 -1.32 10.56 17.91
N ALA A 237 -0.56 11.56 17.47
CA ALA A 237 -1.05 12.71 16.73
C ALA A 237 -1.76 12.31 15.42
N PHE A 238 -1.25 11.31 14.70
CA PHE A 238 -1.89 10.78 13.50
C PHE A 238 -3.32 10.29 13.77
N TYR A 239 -3.49 9.43 14.78
CA TYR A 239 -4.81 8.90 15.12
C TYR A 239 -5.75 9.98 15.65
N ARG A 240 -5.24 11.00 16.36
CA ARG A 240 -6.05 12.17 16.75
C ARG A 240 -6.57 12.90 15.51
N GLY A 241 -5.69 13.21 14.56
CA GLY A 241 -6.05 13.91 13.33
C GLY A 241 -7.08 13.14 12.50
N TYR A 242 -6.86 11.83 12.32
CA TYR A 242 -7.78 10.97 11.58
C TYR A 242 -9.15 10.89 12.27
N ASN A 243 -9.21 10.55 13.56
CA ASN A 243 -10.48 10.38 14.26
C ASN A 243 -11.24 11.70 14.47
N GLN A 244 -10.57 12.86 14.50
CA GLN A 244 -11.25 14.16 14.50
C GLN A 244 -11.96 14.43 13.16
N ALA A 245 -11.34 14.02 12.04
CA ALA A 245 -11.90 14.22 10.72
C ALA A 245 -12.97 13.17 10.39
N TRP A 246 -12.69 11.90 10.68
CA TRP A 246 -13.59 10.78 10.43
C TRP A 246 -13.39 9.65 11.47
N PRO A 247 -14.17 9.66 12.57
CA PRO A 247 -14.09 8.65 13.61
C PRO A 247 -14.17 7.23 13.07
N LEU A 248 -13.37 6.30 13.61
CA LEU A 248 -13.52 4.87 13.34
C LEU A 248 -14.84 4.34 13.91
N ASP A 249 -15.43 3.38 13.20
CA ASP A 249 -16.72 2.82 13.59
C ASP A 249 -16.58 1.84 14.77
N ASP A 250 -17.66 1.68 15.53
CA ASP A 250 -17.72 0.65 16.56
C ASP A 250 -17.40 -0.72 15.97
N GLY A 251 -16.70 -1.56 16.74
CA GLY A 251 -16.22 -2.87 16.29
C GLY A 251 -14.87 -2.88 15.58
N TYR A 252 -14.24 -1.72 15.35
CA TYR A 252 -12.91 -1.62 14.70
C TYR A 252 -11.86 -2.56 15.32
N GLN A 253 -11.84 -2.72 16.65
CA GLN A 253 -10.83 -3.59 17.29
C GLN A 253 -10.89 -5.05 16.84
N GLN A 254 -12.10 -5.57 16.56
CA GLN A 254 -12.26 -6.92 16.01
C GLN A 254 -11.86 -6.95 14.54
N ARG A 255 -12.36 -6.00 13.73
CA ARG A 255 -12.07 -5.91 12.30
C ARG A 255 -10.59 -5.68 12.01
N LYS A 256 -9.89 -4.87 12.80
CA LYS A 256 -8.44 -4.69 12.76
C LYS A 256 -7.68 -6.01 12.81
N SER A 257 -8.07 -6.93 13.69
CA SER A 257 -7.38 -8.22 13.81
C SER A 257 -7.53 -9.05 12.53
N LEU A 258 -8.70 -8.98 11.89
CA LEU A 258 -8.96 -9.60 10.60
C LEU A 258 -8.19 -8.90 9.45
N TYR A 259 -8.13 -7.57 9.45
CA TYR A 259 -7.39 -6.80 8.44
C TYR A 259 -5.88 -7.05 8.53
N ASN A 260 -5.33 -7.06 9.73
CA ASN A 260 -3.91 -7.35 9.94
C ASN A 260 -3.54 -8.80 9.61
N LEU A 261 -4.47 -9.75 9.72
CA LEU A 261 -4.21 -11.13 9.31
C LEU A 261 -3.85 -11.22 7.82
N TYR A 262 -4.45 -10.39 6.96
CA TYR A 262 -4.11 -10.33 5.53
C TYR A 262 -2.62 -10.03 5.32
N HIS A 263 -2.10 -9.00 6.00
CA HIS A 263 -0.70 -8.61 5.89
C HIS A 263 0.24 -9.65 6.51
N ILE A 264 -0.13 -10.29 7.62
CA ILE A 264 0.68 -11.36 8.22
C ILE A 264 0.73 -12.60 7.32
N LEU A 265 -0.38 -12.99 6.68
CA LEU A 265 -0.38 -14.06 5.69
C LEU A 265 0.48 -13.68 4.46
N ASN A 266 0.42 -12.42 4.02
CA ASN A 266 1.29 -11.94 2.94
C ASN A 266 2.78 -12.00 3.34
N HIS A 267 3.13 -11.57 4.55
CA HIS A 267 4.49 -11.65 5.06
C HIS A 267 4.97 -13.10 5.21
N PHE A 268 4.10 -14.01 5.65
CA PHE A 268 4.40 -15.44 5.61
C PHE A 268 4.68 -15.90 4.17
N ASN A 269 3.85 -15.50 3.20
CA ASN A 269 4.08 -15.87 1.82
C ASN A 269 5.42 -15.35 1.32
N LEU A 270 5.79 -14.10 1.60
CA LEU A 270 7.03 -13.48 1.13
C LEU A 270 8.29 -13.98 1.84
N PHE A 271 8.21 -14.18 3.16
CA PHE A 271 9.39 -14.34 4.02
C PHE A 271 9.37 -15.62 4.87
N GLY A 272 8.24 -16.32 4.95
CA GLY A 272 8.08 -17.53 5.74
C GLY A 272 8.30 -17.30 7.25
N GLY A 273 8.92 -18.28 7.91
CA GLY A 273 9.42 -18.14 9.28
C GLY A 273 8.33 -17.83 10.32
N GLY A 274 8.64 -16.91 11.24
CA GLY A 274 7.82 -16.59 12.42
C GLY A 274 6.41 -16.07 12.10
N TYR A 275 6.18 -15.56 10.89
CA TYR A 275 4.86 -15.13 10.43
C TYR A 275 3.85 -16.27 10.36
N ALA A 276 4.30 -17.53 10.15
CA ALA A 276 3.41 -18.69 10.19
C ALA A 276 2.75 -18.84 11.57
N SER A 277 3.58 -18.81 12.63
CA SER A 277 3.08 -18.93 14.00
C SER A 277 2.22 -17.74 14.41
N GLN A 278 2.51 -16.54 13.89
CA GLN A 278 1.69 -15.36 14.14
C GLN A 278 0.31 -15.46 13.47
N ALA A 279 0.27 -15.82 12.18
CA ALA A 279 -0.99 -16.05 11.46
C ALA A 279 -1.85 -17.10 12.17
N GLU A 280 -1.25 -18.23 12.56
CA GLU A 280 -1.96 -19.31 13.29
C GLU A 280 -2.62 -18.79 14.58
N ARG A 281 -1.91 -17.99 15.38
CA ARG A 281 -2.47 -17.39 16.60
C ARG A 281 -3.62 -16.43 16.30
N MET A 282 -3.47 -15.58 15.29
CA MET A 282 -4.50 -14.62 14.89
C MET A 282 -5.77 -15.32 14.38
N ILE A 283 -5.61 -16.39 13.59
CA ILE A 283 -6.72 -17.23 13.12
C ILE A 283 -7.48 -17.83 14.31
N GLN A 284 -6.77 -18.38 15.29
CA GLN A 284 -7.39 -18.96 16.49
C GLN A 284 -8.13 -17.90 17.31
N GLN A 285 -7.55 -16.70 17.49
CA GLN A 285 -8.20 -15.60 18.21
C GLN A 285 -9.48 -15.13 17.53
N LEU A 286 -9.47 -14.99 16.20
CA LEU A 286 -10.65 -14.60 15.42
C LEU A 286 -11.78 -15.63 15.52
N ILE A 287 -11.45 -16.92 15.66
CA ILE A 287 -12.43 -18.00 15.81
C ILE A 287 -12.96 -18.10 17.24
N ILE A 288 -12.16 -17.80 18.26
CA ILE A 288 -12.59 -17.88 19.67
C ILE A 288 -13.48 -16.70 20.06
N ASN A 289 -13.21 -15.52 19.49
CA ASN A 289 -13.91 -14.28 19.80
C ASN A 289 -15.20 -14.07 18.97
N ASN A 290 -15.61 -15.07 18.19
CA ASN A 290 -16.87 -15.12 17.43
C ASN A 290 -17.70 -16.30 17.93
#